data_AF-A0A0F7CQV0-F1
#
_entry.id   AF-A0A0F7CQV0-F1
#
_cell.length_a   1.000
_cell.length_b   1.000
_cell.length_c   1.000
_cell.angle_alpha   90.00
_cell.angle_beta   90.00
_cell.angle_gamma   90.00
#
_symmetry.space_group_name_H-M   'P 1'
#
loop_
_entity.id
_entity.type
_entity.pdbx_description
1 polymer ?
#
loop_
_entity_poly.entity_id
_entity_poly.type
_entity_poly.pdbx_seq_one_letter_code
_entity_poly.pdbx_strand_id
1 'polypeptide(L)'
;MGLRSFFTRRRTPAAAESSAVVVATEREPLTPAQLADLEVAWAELRQAVKESGVTSFRACTRDGSRWQDDLDSVRAMADTIRRTQKYTAEGLQDGPGR
;
A
#
# COMPACT_ATOMS: atom_id res chain seq x y z
N MET A 1 14.59 -31.07 -19.92
CA MET A 1 13.23 -31.64 -19.72
C MET A 1 12.97 -31.66 -18.22
N GLY A 2 12.46 -30.60 -17.61
CA GLY A 2 11.02 -30.41 -17.38
C GLY A 2 10.71 -30.46 -15.87
N LEU A 3 10.84 -29.32 -15.15
CA LEU A 3 10.39 -29.16 -13.76
C LEU A 3 9.43 -27.98 -13.67
N ARG A 4 8.17 -28.22 -14.04
CA ARG A 4 7.05 -27.28 -13.86
C ARG A 4 5.82 -28.04 -13.37
N SER A 5 5.80 -28.37 -12.07
CA SER A 5 4.60 -28.93 -11.43
C SER A 5 4.54 -28.57 -9.95
N PHE A 6 4.30 -27.29 -9.63
CA PHE A 6 3.98 -26.86 -8.25
C PHE A 6 2.62 -26.15 -8.11
N PHE A 7 1.82 -26.05 -9.18
CA PHE A 7 0.50 -25.40 -9.16
C PHE A 7 -0.68 -26.38 -9.20
N THR A 8 -0.56 -27.53 -8.51
CA THR A 8 -1.72 -28.40 -8.25
C THR A 8 -1.97 -28.51 -6.75
N ARG A 9 -2.44 -27.41 -6.15
CA ARG A 9 -3.15 -27.48 -4.88
C ARG A 9 -4.62 -27.80 -5.16
N ARG A 10 -5.02 -28.98 -4.71
CA ARG A 10 -6.34 -29.60 -4.88
C ARG A 10 -7.46 -28.67 -4.38
N ARG A 11 -8.50 -28.49 -5.20
CA ARG A 11 -9.84 -28.09 -4.75
C ARG A 11 -10.48 -29.28 -4.04
N THR A 12 -10.84 -29.11 -2.78
CA THR A 12 -11.84 -29.94 -2.09
C THR A 12 -13.05 -29.03 -1.84
N PRO A 13 -14.27 -29.35 -2.30
CA PRO A 13 -15.46 -28.63 -1.89
C PRO A 13 -15.95 -29.24 -0.58
N ALA A 14 -15.70 -28.56 0.53
CA ALA A 14 -16.47 -28.76 1.75
C ALA A 14 -17.46 -27.61 1.84
N ALA A 15 -18.74 -27.97 1.96
CA ALA A 15 -19.87 -27.08 2.05
C ALA A 15 -19.71 -26.06 3.18
N ALA A 16 -20.37 -24.91 2.97
CA ALA A 16 -20.81 -23.87 3.91
C ALA A 16 -20.45 -24.12 5.39
N GLU A 17 -19.86 -23.16 6.11
CA GLU A 17 -20.39 -21.82 6.29
C GLU A 17 -19.24 -20.80 6.36
N SER A 18 -19.27 -19.82 5.46
CA SER A 18 -18.56 -18.57 5.66
C SER A 18 -19.53 -17.47 5.34
N SER A 19 -20.44 -17.21 6.29
CA SER A 19 -21.15 -15.94 6.35
C SER A 19 -20.13 -14.87 6.75
N ALA A 20 -19.30 -14.51 5.80
CA ALA A 20 -18.71 -13.19 5.75
C ALA A 20 -19.32 -12.57 4.51
N VAL A 21 -20.48 -11.95 4.70
CA VAL A 21 -20.91 -10.85 3.85
C VAL A 21 -19.76 -9.86 3.93
N VAL A 22 -18.81 -9.97 3.00
CA VAL A 22 -17.98 -8.84 2.64
C VAL A 22 -18.97 -7.93 1.95
N VAL A 23 -19.64 -7.13 2.79
CA VAL A 23 -20.25 -5.89 2.37
C VAL A 23 -19.15 -5.26 1.54
N ALA A 24 -19.35 -5.20 0.22
CA ALA A 24 -18.70 -4.21 -0.59
C ALA A 24 -19.00 -2.93 0.16
N THR A 25 -18.04 -2.44 0.93
CA THR A 25 -18.20 -1.21 1.68
C THR A 25 -18.47 -0.17 0.62
N GLU A 26 -19.75 0.18 0.46
CA GLU A 26 -20.11 1.52 0.07
C GLU A 26 -19.29 2.40 1.00
N ARG A 27 -18.16 2.89 0.49
CA ARG A 27 -17.33 3.82 1.22
C ARG A 27 -18.23 5.00 1.47
N GLU A 28 -18.52 5.24 2.74
CA GLU A 28 -19.21 6.44 3.18
C GLU A 28 -18.54 7.61 2.45
N PRO A 29 -19.31 8.44 1.72
CA PRO A 29 -18.73 9.57 1.02
C PRO A 29 -17.97 10.42 2.03
N LEU A 30 -16.71 10.75 1.70
CA LEU A 30 -15.84 11.49 2.59
C LEU A 30 -16.52 12.80 3.00
N THR A 31 -16.51 13.08 4.30
CA THR A 31 -16.97 14.37 4.80
C THR A 31 -16.04 15.49 4.29
N PRO A 32 -16.51 16.73 4.19
CA PRO A 32 -15.67 17.85 3.74
C PRO A 32 -14.38 18.04 4.57
N ALA A 33 -14.44 17.74 5.88
CA ALA A 33 -13.27 17.78 6.74
C ALA A 33 -12.25 16.69 6.36
N GLN A 34 -12.71 15.46 6.10
CA GLN A 34 -11.84 14.36 5.68
C GLN A 34 -11.23 14.61 4.29
N LEU A 35 -11.95 15.28 3.39
CA LEU A 35 -11.39 15.70 2.10
C LEU A 35 -10.26 16.71 2.27
N ALA A 36 -10.41 17.69 3.17
CA ALA A 36 -9.34 18.63 3.49
C ALA A 36 -8.12 17.90 4.07
N ASP A 37 -8.33 16.97 5.00
CA ASP A 37 -7.26 16.15 5.56
C ASP A 37 -6.57 15.27 4.50
N LEU A 38 -7.33 14.76 3.53
CA LEU A 38 -6.82 13.96 2.42
C LEU A 38 -5.92 14.80 1.52
N GLU A 39 -6.32 16.03 1.19
CA GLU A 39 -5.50 16.97 0.41
C GLU A 39 -4.19 17.32 1.14
N VAL A 40 -4.25 17.51 2.46
CA VAL A 40 -3.04 17.72 3.29
C VAL A 40 -2.13 16.49 3.23
N ALA A 41 -2.68 15.29 3.41
CA ALA A 41 -1.91 14.04 3.31
C ALA A 41 -1.28 13.87 1.91
N TRP A 42 -1.98 14.26 0.85
CA TRP A 42 -1.45 14.28 -0.51
C TRP A 42 -0.32 15.29 -0.71
N ALA A 43 -0.38 16.46 -0.06
CA ALA A 43 0.72 17.42 -0.08
C ALA A 43 1.97 16.82 0.60
N GLU A 44 1.80 16.16 1.76
CA GLU A 44 2.89 15.50 2.46
C GLU A 44 3.51 14.34 1.66
N LEU A 45 2.67 13.51 1.03
CA LEU A 45 3.13 12.42 0.17
C LEU A 45 3.95 12.97 -1.00
N ARG A 46 3.46 14.01 -1.69
CA ARG A 46 4.20 14.63 -2.81
C ARG A 46 5.54 15.20 -2.35
N GLN A 47 5.60 15.77 -1.15
CA GLN A 47 6.84 16.27 -0.60
C GLN A 47 7.82 15.12 -0.31
N ALA A 48 7.36 14.05 0.35
CA ALA A 48 8.19 12.87 0.60
C ALA A 48 8.70 12.22 -0.70
N VAL A 49 7.88 12.18 -1.75
CA VAL A 49 8.27 11.67 -3.08
C VAL A 49 9.37 12.54 -3.71
N LYS A 50 9.24 13.86 -3.65
CA LYS A 50 10.26 14.79 -4.17
C LYS A 50 11.59 14.62 -3.44
N GLU A 51 11.55 14.50 -2.12
CA GLU A 51 12.75 14.36 -1.28
C GLU A 51 13.43 13.00 -1.45
N SER A 52 12.66 11.94 -1.73
CA SER A 52 13.19 10.58 -1.89
C SER A 52 13.66 10.26 -3.30
N GLY A 53 13.31 11.08 -4.30
CA GLY A 53 13.63 10.79 -5.71
C GLY A 53 12.82 9.63 -6.31
N VAL A 54 11.72 9.22 -5.67
CA VAL A 54 10.83 8.17 -6.19
C VAL A 54 10.17 8.68 -7.47
N THR A 55 10.31 7.91 -8.55
CA THR A 55 9.78 8.30 -9.87
C THR A 55 8.33 7.88 -10.08
N SER A 56 7.93 6.75 -9.49
CA SER A 56 6.56 6.24 -9.53
C SER A 56 6.34 5.21 -8.43
N PHE A 57 5.09 5.06 -8.02
CA PHE A 57 4.66 3.97 -7.14
C PHE A 57 3.27 3.52 -7.56
N ARG A 58 2.99 2.23 -7.35
CA ARG A 58 1.71 1.60 -7.62
C ARG A 58 1.33 0.79 -6.41
N ALA A 59 0.17 1.06 -5.85
CA ALA A 59 -0.42 0.26 -4.79
C ALA A 59 -1.76 -0.31 -5.27
N CYS A 60 -2.04 -1.52 -4.81
CA CYS A 60 -3.30 -2.23 -5.05
C CYS A 60 -3.89 -2.53 -3.69
N THR A 61 -5.17 -2.22 -3.49
CA THR A 61 -5.89 -2.67 -2.31
C THR A 61 -6.47 -4.06 -2.55
N ARG A 62 -6.77 -4.78 -1.48
CA ARG A 62 -7.35 -6.14 -1.55
C ARG A 62 -8.76 -6.15 -2.12
N ASP A 63 -9.53 -5.10 -1.84
CA ASP A 63 -10.89 -4.90 -2.30
C ASP A 63 -10.96 -4.33 -3.74
N GLY A 64 -9.83 -3.99 -4.34
CA GLY A 64 -9.77 -3.40 -5.69
C GLY A 64 -10.10 -1.90 -5.73
N SER A 65 -10.40 -1.30 -4.58
CA SER A 65 -10.59 0.15 -4.43
C SER A 65 -9.33 0.93 -4.78
N ARG A 66 -9.50 2.22 -5.09
CA ARG A 66 -8.36 3.13 -5.21
C ARG A 66 -7.86 3.42 -3.79
N TRP A 67 -6.59 3.12 -3.54
CA TRP A 67 -5.90 3.46 -2.29
C TRP A 67 -5.73 4.98 -2.12
N GLN A 68 -5.81 5.72 -3.22
CA GLN A 68 -5.64 7.18 -3.30
C GLN A 68 -6.78 7.96 -2.62
N ASP A 69 -7.95 7.34 -2.52
CA ASP A 69 -9.16 7.92 -1.95
C ASP A 69 -9.29 7.60 -0.45
N ASP A 70 -8.30 6.92 0.13
CA ASP A 70 -8.27 6.50 1.53
C ASP A 70 -7.17 7.24 2.28
N LEU A 71 -7.57 8.05 3.28
CA LEU A 71 -6.67 8.92 4.04
C LEU A 71 -5.53 8.11 4.70
N ASP A 72 -5.87 6.99 5.33
CA ASP A 72 -4.90 6.16 6.04
C ASP A 72 -3.90 5.52 5.07
N SER A 73 -4.38 5.06 3.92
CA SER A 73 -3.51 4.55 2.85
C SER A 73 -2.54 5.62 2.33
N VAL A 74 -2.99 6.85 2.08
CA VAL A 74 -2.12 7.94 1.61
C VAL A 74 -1.05 8.29 2.66
N ARG A 75 -1.44 8.35 3.94
CA ARG A 75 -0.50 8.58 5.05
C ARG A 75 0.52 7.45 5.19
N ALA A 76 0.07 6.20 5.13
CA ALA A 76 0.95 5.03 5.21
C ALA A 76 1.98 5.01 4.06
N MET A 77 1.59 5.42 2.86
CA MET A 77 2.50 5.54 1.72
C MET A 77 3.56 6.63 1.95
N ALA A 78 3.17 7.79 2.48
CA ALA A 78 4.11 8.88 2.78
C ALA A 78 5.13 8.45 3.84
N ASP A 79 4.67 7.81 4.91
CA ASP A 79 5.53 7.29 5.98
C ASP A 79 6.47 6.19 5.46
N THR A 80 5.98 5.29 4.60
CA THR A 80 6.83 4.26 3.96
C THR A 80 7.98 4.88 3.19
N ILE A 81 7.70 5.90 2.36
CA ILE A 81 8.74 6.60 1.59
C ILE A 81 9.77 7.26 2.51
N ARG A 82 9.32 7.94 3.57
CA ARG A 82 10.22 8.57 4.55
C ARG A 82 11.10 7.54 5.25
N ARG A 83 10.53 6.40 5.65
CA ARG A 83 11.28 5.30 6.27
C ARG A 83 12.31 4.70 5.32
N THR A 84 11.96 4.49 4.05
CA THR A 84 12.91 3.98 3.04
C THR A 84 14.05 4.98 2.81
N GLN A 85 13.74 6.28 2.73
CA GLN A 85 14.76 7.32 2.61
C GLN A 85 15.70 7.31 3.83
N LYS A 86 15.14 7.28 5.04
CA LYS A 86 15.92 7.22 6.30
C LYS A 86 16.82 5.97 6.35
N TYR A 87 16.27 4.79 6.03
CA TYR A 87 17.05 3.56 5.96
C TYR A 87 18.20 3.65 4.95
N THR A 88 17.94 4.26 3.79
CA THR A 88 18.99 4.46 2.76
C THR A 88 20.08 5.41 3.24
N ALA A 89 19.71 6.49 3.95
CA ALA A 89 20.67 7.43 4.52
C ALA A 89 21.52 6.80 5.65
N GLU A 90 20.92 5.98 6.50
CA GLU A 90 21.61 5.28 7.61
C GLU A 90 22.45 4.10 7.10
N GLY A 91 21.95 3.31 6.16
CA GLY A 91 22.66 2.18 5.56
C GLY A 91 23.87 2.57 4.69
N LEU A 92 23.91 3.81 4.20
CA LEU A 92 25.09 4.35 3.52
C LEU A 92 26.25 4.63 4.50
N GLN A 93 25.98 4.78 5.80
CA GLN A 93 27.03 4.99 6.81
C GLN A 93 27.73 3.69 7.24
N ASP A 94 27.16 2.53 6.90
CA ASP A 94 27.67 1.20 7.27
C ASP A 94 28.29 0.46 6.07
N GLY A 95 28.82 1.21 5.10
CA GLY A 95 29.65 0.64 4.03
C GLY A 95 31.01 0.22 4.59
N PRO A 96 31.52 -1.00 4.30
CA PRO A 96 32.80 -1.42 4.83
C PRO A 96 33.89 -0.52 4.25
N GLY A 97 34.58 0.21 5.12
CA GLY A 97 35.85 0.82 4.79
C GLY A 97 36.77 -0.26 4.24
N ARG A 98 37.03 -0.22 2.94
CA ARG A 98 38.02 -1.04 2.27
C ARG A 98 39.06 -0.13 1.64
#